data_AF-A0A7S2RDH5-F1
#
_entry.id   AF-A0A7S2RDH5-F1
#
_cell.length_a   1.000
_cell.length_b   1.000
_cell.length_c   1.000
_cell.angle_alpha   90.00
_cell.angle_beta   90.00
_cell.angle_gamma   90.00
#
_symmetry.space_group_name_H-M   'P 1'
#
loop_
_entity.id
_entity.type
_entity.pdbx_description
1 polymer ?
#
loop_
_entity_poly.entity_id
_entity_poly.type
_entity_poly.pdbx_seq_one_letter_code
_entity_poly.pdbx_strand_id
1 'polypeptide(L)'
;SLWTPYHGHEAAMADRAMPDLHEYHACLLDCGLRNFPCTEKDVSSNGALVADLKLSWKSAFVNVDQELDANMTVRSNLTYERSCVLWNIAALESYCAAVHEDWKTKDGRAGALRRYGIAAAILKHIRLNLIDDANGDDGCSPDLSPQCLHMCERLMLAQGQMACYEAAKIRSLTANQPMHNLLAKLAVGVADFYNEVLKASQDNEMLGRLPITSRSYGAHAKVMSMLYQSRSQYLESMADKSQRAFGYEIVRLSKVTSMCTEGLDFMGSSSFVETAATTEGDVGNMKQSFDLLKRVANERKIAAEKDNREIYHDDILDLKHLPIIQGQDLMRKPVP
;
A
#
# COMPACT_ATOMS: atom_id res chain seq x y z
N SER A 1 10.32 -3.94 -4.61
CA SER A 1 8.89 -3.78 -4.99
C SER A 1 8.14 -4.99 -4.52
N LEU A 2 6.88 -4.81 -4.11
CA LEU A 2 6.04 -5.92 -3.70
C LEU A 2 5.53 -6.77 -4.88
N TRP A 3 5.53 -6.24 -6.11
CA TRP A 3 4.77 -6.81 -7.25
C TRP A 3 5.59 -7.58 -8.30
N THR A 4 6.90 -7.34 -8.44
CA THR A 4 7.77 -8.11 -9.36
C THR A 4 9.21 -8.19 -8.83
N PRO A 5 10.04 -9.14 -9.33
CA PRO A 5 11.41 -9.34 -8.88
C PRO A 5 12.24 -8.06 -9.04
N TYR A 6 13.00 -7.69 -8.02
CA TYR A 6 13.79 -6.44 -7.98
C TYR A 6 14.63 -6.19 -9.24
N HIS A 7 15.17 -7.24 -9.85
CA HIS A 7 16.03 -7.18 -11.03
C HIS A 7 15.30 -6.69 -12.31
N GLY A 8 14.00 -6.97 -12.46
CA GLY A 8 13.25 -6.60 -13.66
C GLY A 8 12.96 -5.10 -13.73
N HIS A 9 12.53 -4.52 -12.62
CA HIS A 9 12.28 -3.07 -12.55
C HIS A 9 13.59 -2.26 -12.60
N GLU A 10 14.67 -2.75 -11.99
CA GLU A 10 15.97 -2.08 -12.03
C GLU A 10 16.51 -1.98 -13.46
N ALA A 11 16.45 -3.08 -14.23
CA ALA A 11 16.82 -3.10 -15.63
C ALA A 11 15.95 -2.14 -16.46
N ALA A 12 14.62 -2.16 -16.28
CA ALA A 12 13.72 -1.25 -16.98
C ALA A 12 14.03 0.23 -16.69
N MET A 13 14.39 0.56 -15.45
CA MET A 13 14.75 1.94 -15.09
C MET A 13 16.09 2.37 -15.68
N ALA A 14 17.07 1.46 -15.79
CA ALA A 14 18.34 1.73 -16.47
C ALA A 14 18.14 2.07 -17.95
N ASP A 15 17.14 1.46 -18.61
CA ASP A 15 16.83 1.64 -20.02
C ASP A 15 15.84 2.78 -20.32
N ARG A 16 15.59 3.69 -19.37
CA ARG A 16 14.63 4.80 -19.51
C ARG A 16 13.19 4.35 -19.85
N ALA A 17 12.74 3.20 -19.35
CA ALA A 17 11.43 2.64 -19.70
C ALA A 17 10.23 3.54 -19.37
N MET A 18 10.32 4.43 -18.37
CA MET A 18 9.18 5.25 -17.95
C MET A 18 8.69 6.23 -19.06
N PRO A 19 9.55 7.10 -19.64
CA PRO A 19 9.21 7.86 -20.84
C PRO A 19 8.62 7.01 -21.98
N ASP A 20 9.24 5.87 -22.28
CA ASP A 20 8.85 5.02 -23.41
C ASP A 20 7.46 4.40 -23.21
N LEU A 21 7.14 3.98 -21.98
CA LEU A 21 5.81 3.49 -21.63
C LEU A 21 4.73 4.57 -21.75
N HIS A 22 5.04 5.81 -21.36
CA HIS A 22 4.12 6.94 -21.53
C HIS A 22 3.89 7.28 -23.01
N GLU A 23 4.95 7.31 -23.81
CA GLU A 23 4.85 7.54 -25.25
C GLU A 23 4.05 6.42 -25.94
N TYR A 24 4.34 5.16 -25.59
CA TYR A 24 3.61 4.01 -26.12
C TYR A 24 2.13 4.05 -25.74
N HIS A 25 1.79 4.33 -24.49
CA HIS A 25 0.39 4.50 -24.07
C HIS A 25 -0.31 5.64 -24.84
N ALA A 26 0.38 6.77 -25.08
CA ALA A 26 -0.18 7.87 -25.86
C ALA A 26 -0.46 7.48 -27.31
N CYS A 27 0.44 6.73 -27.95
CA CYS A 27 0.22 6.16 -29.28
C CYS A 27 -0.98 5.22 -29.33
N LEU A 28 -1.12 4.32 -28.35
CA LEU A 28 -2.27 3.40 -28.26
C LEU A 28 -3.59 4.16 -28.08
N LEU A 29 -3.59 5.25 -27.31
CA LEU A 29 -4.75 6.11 -27.16
C LEU A 29 -5.14 6.78 -28.48
N ASP A 30 -4.18 7.33 -29.23
CA ASP A 30 -4.43 7.94 -30.54
C ASP A 30 -4.95 6.89 -31.55
N CYS A 31 -4.39 5.69 -31.57
CA CYS A 31 -4.91 4.57 -32.37
C CYS A 31 -6.36 4.24 -32.03
N GLY A 32 -6.71 4.19 -30.74
CA GLY A 32 -8.09 3.97 -30.30
C GLY A 32 -9.04 5.09 -30.74
N LEU A 33 -8.63 6.35 -30.60
CA LEU A 33 -9.42 7.52 -31.02
C LEU A 33 -9.65 7.56 -32.55
N ARG A 34 -8.73 7.00 -33.32
CA ARG A 34 -8.83 6.89 -34.78
C ARG A 34 -9.57 5.65 -35.27
N ASN A 35 -10.15 4.87 -34.35
CA ASN A 35 -10.82 3.59 -34.65
C ASN A 35 -9.91 2.63 -35.44
N PHE A 36 -8.64 2.52 -35.02
CA PHE A 36 -7.72 1.56 -35.60
C PHE A 36 -8.34 0.14 -35.56
N PRO A 37 -8.32 -0.62 -36.66
CA PRO A 37 -8.99 -1.91 -36.73
C PRO A 37 -8.26 -2.95 -35.85
N CYS A 38 -8.97 -3.48 -34.86
CA CYS A 38 -8.39 -4.46 -33.91
C CYS A 38 -9.14 -5.78 -33.82
N THR A 39 -10.38 -5.88 -34.32
CA THR A 39 -11.18 -7.11 -34.24
C THR A 39 -11.67 -7.54 -35.61
N GLU A 40 -11.86 -8.86 -35.80
CA GLU A 40 -12.33 -9.51 -37.04
C GLU A 40 -13.79 -9.21 -37.43
N LYS A 41 -14.43 -8.14 -36.94
CA LYS A 41 -15.83 -7.86 -37.30
C LYS A 41 -15.93 -7.30 -38.72
N ASP A 42 -16.12 -8.24 -39.65
CA ASP A 42 -16.77 -8.19 -40.97
C ASP A 42 -16.92 -6.79 -41.60
N VAL A 43 -15.93 -6.42 -42.43
CA VAL A 43 -16.18 -5.48 -43.53
C VAL A 43 -16.43 -6.33 -44.78
N SER A 44 -17.70 -6.64 -45.02
CA SER A 44 -18.11 -7.19 -46.30
C SER A 44 -17.97 -6.12 -47.40
N SER A 45 -17.46 -6.58 -48.54
CA SER A 45 -17.27 -5.88 -49.82
C SER A 45 -16.14 -4.82 -49.88
N ASN A 46 -15.08 -5.20 -50.62
CA ASN A 46 -14.04 -4.36 -51.25
C ASN A 46 -12.59 -4.49 -50.75
N GLY A 47 -12.17 -5.68 -50.31
CA GLY A 47 -10.74 -6.02 -50.22
C GLY A 47 -10.00 -5.38 -49.04
N ALA A 48 -10.61 -5.37 -47.86
CA ALA A 48 -10.03 -4.80 -46.65
C ALA A 48 -9.06 -5.77 -45.93
N LEU A 49 -7.97 -5.22 -45.39
CA LEU A 49 -7.04 -5.93 -44.51
C LEU A 49 -7.78 -6.48 -43.28
N VAL A 50 -7.70 -7.79 -43.06
CA VAL A 50 -8.01 -8.41 -41.76
C VAL A 50 -6.86 -8.09 -40.82
N ALA A 51 -7.11 -7.29 -39.79
CA ALA A 51 -6.11 -7.00 -38.77
C ALA A 51 -6.09 -8.13 -37.73
N ASP A 52 -5.14 -9.06 -37.86
CA ASP A 52 -4.87 -10.14 -36.89
C ASP A 52 -3.98 -9.64 -35.73
N LEU A 53 -4.44 -8.62 -35.01
CA LEU A 53 -3.69 -8.08 -33.88
C LEU A 53 -3.81 -9.02 -32.68
N LYS A 54 -2.70 -9.59 -32.21
CA LYS A 54 -2.66 -10.44 -31.00
C LYS A 54 -1.74 -9.82 -29.96
N LEU A 55 -2.32 -9.41 -28.85
CA LEU A 55 -1.64 -8.77 -27.72
C LEU A 55 -1.61 -9.76 -26.56
N SER A 56 -0.41 -10.15 -26.16
CA SER A 56 -0.19 -11.24 -25.21
C SER A 56 0.51 -10.72 -23.96
N TRP A 57 -0.13 -10.85 -22.81
CA TRP A 57 0.44 -10.46 -21.51
C TRP A 57 0.34 -11.60 -20.51
N LYS A 58 1.28 -11.63 -19.57
CA LYS A 58 1.25 -12.53 -18.42
C LYS A 58 0.73 -11.77 -17.21
N SER A 59 -0.06 -12.45 -16.38
CA SER A 59 -0.51 -11.90 -15.10
C SER A 59 0.67 -11.49 -14.22
N ALA A 60 0.57 -10.34 -13.56
CA ALA A 60 1.56 -9.89 -12.57
C ALA A 60 1.71 -10.83 -11.37
N PHE A 61 0.67 -11.65 -11.10
CA PHE A 61 0.71 -12.67 -10.05
C PHE A 61 0.78 -14.05 -10.70
N VAL A 62 1.89 -14.75 -10.48
CA VAL A 62 2.13 -16.10 -11.01
C VAL A 62 2.35 -17.05 -9.84
N ASN A 63 1.79 -18.25 -9.93
CA ASN A 63 2.12 -19.32 -8.99
C ASN A 63 3.56 -19.77 -9.27
N VAL A 64 4.39 -19.89 -8.22
CA VAL A 64 5.80 -20.30 -8.33
C VAL A 64 5.96 -21.65 -9.07
N ASP A 65 4.92 -22.49 -9.03
CA ASP A 65 4.92 -23.86 -9.56
C ASP A 65 4.18 -24.04 -10.90
N GLN A 66 3.67 -22.97 -11.54
CA GLN A 66 2.99 -23.08 -12.84
C GLN A 66 3.94 -22.84 -14.01
N GLU A 67 3.81 -23.66 -15.07
CA GLU A 67 4.52 -23.44 -16.34
C GLU A 67 4.28 -22.03 -16.87
N LEU A 68 5.34 -21.35 -17.32
CA LEU A 68 5.34 -19.93 -17.70
C LEU A 68 4.31 -19.57 -18.77
N ASP A 69 3.84 -20.51 -19.58
CA ASP A 69 2.93 -20.29 -20.70
C ASP A 69 1.45 -20.51 -20.32
N ALA A 70 1.16 -21.12 -19.18
CA ALA A 70 -0.20 -21.38 -18.70
C ALA A 70 -0.94 -20.13 -18.17
N ASN A 71 -0.23 -19.01 -17.98
CA ASN A 71 -0.76 -17.75 -17.42
C ASN A 71 -0.78 -16.58 -18.42
N MET A 72 -0.69 -16.88 -19.73
CA MET A 72 -0.71 -15.87 -20.79
C MET A 72 -2.14 -15.59 -21.25
N THR A 73 -2.55 -14.32 -21.19
CA THR A 73 -3.83 -13.84 -21.73
C THR A 73 -3.57 -13.12 -23.05
N VAL A 74 -4.25 -13.58 -24.12
CA VAL A 74 -4.12 -13.03 -25.48
C VAL A 74 -5.41 -12.33 -25.86
N ARG A 75 -5.33 -11.09 -26.34
CA ARG A 75 -6.49 -10.32 -26.82
C ARG A 75 -6.20 -9.50 -28.05
N SER A 76 -7.24 -9.21 -28.81
CA SER A 76 -7.21 -8.31 -29.97
C SER A 76 -7.91 -6.99 -29.63
N ASN A 77 -7.45 -6.32 -28.56
CA ASN A 77 -8.11 -5.17 -27.98
C ASN A 77 -7.10 -4.13 -27.46
N LEU A 78 -7.14 -2.91 -28.01
CA LEU A 78 -6.24 -1.83 -27.59
C LEU A 78 -6.51 -1.33 -26.16
N THR A 79 -7.76 -1.41 -25.67
CA THR A 79 -8.06 -1.04 -24.28
C THR A 79 -7.43 -2.02 -23.29
N TYR A 80 -7.32 -3.30 -23.68
CA TYR A 80 -6.54 -4.29 -22.93
C TYR A 80 -5.05 -3.94 -22.90
N GLU A 81 -4.44 -3.69 -24.06
CA GLU A 81 -3.03 -3.28 -24.14
C GLU A 81 -2.75 -2.05 -23.27
N ARG A 82 -3.61 -1.02 -23.38
CA ARG A 82 -3.50 0.21 -22.58
C ARG A 82 -3.59 -0.09 -21.08
N SER A 83 -4.46 -1.00 -20.67
CA SER A 83 -4.59 -1.40 -19.27
C SER A 83 -3.32 -2.07 -18.75
N CYS A 84 -2.72 -2.97 -19.54
CA CYS A 84 -1.45 -3.63 -19.20
C CYS A 84 -0.27 -2.63 -19.13
N VAL A 85 -0.18 -1.70 -20.08
CA VAL A 85 0.86 -0.66 -20.09
C VAL A 85 0.71 0.26 -18.87
N LEU A 86 -0.51 0.72 -18.57
CA LEU A 86 -0.78 1.54 -17.39
C LEU A 86 -0.49 0.80 -16.08
N TRP A 87 -0.81 -0.49 -16.01
CA TRP A 87 -0.45 -1.32 -14.86
C TRP A 87 1.07 -1.33 -14.62
N ASN A 88 1.87 -1.49 -15.68
CA ASN A 88 3.33 -1.45 -15.59
C ASN A 88 3.86 -0.07 -15.19
N ILE A 89 3.25 1.01 -15.68
CA ILE A 89 3.58 2.38 -15.23
C ILE A 89 3.32 2.51 -13.73
N ALA A 90 2.16 2.07 -13.24
CA ALA A 90 1.85 2.10 -11.81
C ALA A 90 2.83 1.25 -10.98
N ALA A 91 3.22 0.07 -11.49
CA ALA A 91 4.21 -0.79 -10.85
C ALA A 91 5.58 -0.10 -10.76
N LEU A 92 6.07 0.50 -11.85
CA LEU A 92 7.33 1.25 -11.87
C LEU A 92 7.29 2.48 -10.98
N GLU A 93 6.18 3.22 -10.94
CA GLU A 93 6.02 4.35 -10.02
C GLU A 93 6.11 3.90 -8.55
N SER A 94 5.47 2.77 -8.22
CA SER A 94 5.57 2.17 -6.89
C SER A 94 6.99 1.72 -6.53
N TYR A 95 7.72 1.17 -7.50
CA TYR A 95 9.11 0.76 -7.35
C TYR A 95 10.04 1.97 -7.16
N CYS A 96 9.88 3.01 -7.98
CA CYS A 96 10.63 4.25 -7.86
C CYS A 96 10.43 4.90 -6.49
N ALA A 97 9.18 4.97 -6.02
CA ALA A 97 8.86 5.49 -4.70
C ALA A 97 9.56 4.72 -3.56
N ALA A 98 9.67 3.40 -3.69
CA ALA A 98 10.25 2.54 -2.67
C ALA A 98 11.78 2.51 -2.69
N VAL A 99 12.39 2.50 -3.87
CA VAL A 99 13.82 2.16 -4.06
C VAL A 99 14.66 3.35 -4.55
N HIS A 100 14.14 4.15 -5.47
CA HIS A 100 14.91 5.24 -6.10
C HIS A 100 14.86 6.56 -5.34
N GLU A 101 13.73 6.86 -4.70
CA GLU A 101 13.60 8.09 -3.93
C GLU A 101 14.46 8.02 -2.65
N ASP A 102 15.25 9.08 -2.38
CA ASP A 102 16.02 9.14 -1.13
C ASP A 102 15.14 9.60 0.03
N TRP A 103 14.63 8.62 0.78
CA TRP A 103 13.79 8.82 1.97
C TRP A 103 14.46 9.61 3.09
N LYS A 104 15.78 9.86 3.05
CA LYS A 104 16.48 10.72 4.02
C LYS A 104 16.29 12.20 3.70
N THR A 105 16.02 12.55 2.44
CA THR A 105 15.83 13.94 2.00
C THR A 105 14.36 14.37 2.05
N LYS A 106 14.12 15.68 2.14
CA LYS A 106 12.76 16.24 2.06
C LYS A 106 12.15 15.98 0.68
N ASP A 107 12.95 16.17 -0.37
CA ASP A 107 12.50 16.05 -1.75
C ASP A 107 12.20 14.60 -2.12
N GLY A 108 13.03 13.64 -1.69
CA GLY A 108 12.75 12.22 -1.91
C GLY A 108 11.47 11.75 -1.23
N ARG A 109 11.19 12.19 0.00
CA ARG A 109 9.90 11.89 0.66
C ARG A 109 8.69 12.50 -0.06
N ALA A 110 8.83 13.72 -0.58
CA ALA A 110 7.78 14.36 -1.39
C ALA A 110 7.61 13.66 -2.76
N GLY A 111 8.72 13.21 -3.34
CA GLY A 111 8.76 12.38 -4.55
C GLY A 111 8.02 11.08 -4.36
N ALA A 112 8.36 10.31 -3.32
CA ALA A 112 7.70 9.04 -2.98
C ALA A 112 6.19 9.21 -2.78
N LEU A 113 5.78 10.26 -2.04
CA LEU A 113 4.37 10.61 -1.86
C LEU A 113 3.64 10.80 -3.18
N ARG A 114 4.22 11.61 -4.07
CA ARG A 114 3.66 11.90 -5.39
C ARG A 114 3.53 10.63 -6.22
N ARG A 115 4.57 9.81 -6.27
CA ARG A 115 4.62 8.58 -7.08
C ARG A 115 3.62 7.53 -6.61
N TYR A 116 3.48 7.31 -5.31
CA TYR A 116 2.42 6.44 -4.78
C TYR A 116 1.03 6.97 -5.11
N GLY A 117 0.82 8.28 -5.06
CA GLY A 117 -0.43 8.91 -5.48
C GLY A 117 -0.74 8.67 -6.97
N ILE A 118 0.25 8.84 -7.85
CA ILE A 118 0.13 8.57 -9.30
C ILE A 118 -0.20 7.09 -9.52
N ALA A 119 0.54 6.17 -8.91
CA ALA A 119 0.28 4.73 -9.02
C ALA A 119 -1.16 4.37 -8.58
N ALA A 120 -1.63 4.91 -7.45
CA ALA A 120 -3.00 4.71 -7.00
C ALA A 120 -4.03 5.25 -8.00
N ALA A 121 -3.80 6.44 -8.57
CA ALA A 121 -4.70 7.05 -9.53
C ALA A 121 -4.78 6.24 -10.84
N ILE A 122 -3.65 5.74 -11.33
CA ILE A 122 -3.60 4.89 -12.52
C ILE A 122 -4.38 3.59 -12.29
N LEU A 123 -4.14 2.90 -11.17
CA LEU A 123 -4.85 1.65 -10.82
C LEU A 123 -6.36 1.86 -10.71
N LYS A 124 -6.77 3.00 -10.11
CA LYS A 124 -8.18 3.39 -10.05
C LYS A 124 -8.76 3.66 -11.43
N HIS A 125 -8.01 4.33 -12.32
CA HIS A 125 -8.45 4.64 -13.68
C HIS A 125 -8.67 3.35 -14.49
N ILE A 126 -7.73 2.40 -14.44
CA ILE A 126 -7.89 1.09 -15.09
C ILE A 126 -9.19 0.45 -14.60
N ARG A 127 -9.37 0.37 -13.28
CA ARG A 127 -10.53 -0.29 -12.63
C ARG A 127 -11.88 0.32 -12.99
N LEU A 128 -11.96 1.64 -13.10
CA LEU A 128 -13.23 2.35 -13.28
C LEU A 128 -13.55 2.69 -14.72
N ASN A 129 -12.56 2.72 -15.61
CA ASN A 129 -12.74 3.29 -16.95
C ASN A 129 -12.30 2.37 -18.09
N LEU A 130 -11.42 1.40 -17.85
CA LEU A 130 -10.87 0.58 -18.93
C LEU A 130 -11.30 -0.88 -18.85
N ILE A 131 -11.64 -1.36 -17.66
CA ILE A 131 -11.70 -2.79 -17.41
C ILE A 131 -12.87 -3.52 -18.06
N ASP A 132 -14.02 -2.85 -18.19
CA ASP A 132 -15.21 -3.42 -18.84
C ASP A 132 -14.91 -3.67 -20.33
N ASP A 133 -14.31 -2.68 -21.00
CA ASP A 133 -13.91 -2.78 -22.40
C ASP A 133 -12.72 -3.72 -22.59
N ALA A 134 -11.73 -3.72 -21.68
CA ALA A 134 -10.51 -4.53 -21.79
C ALA A 134 -10.77 -6.04 -21.71
N ASN A 135 -11.73 -6.46 -20.88
CA ASN A 135 -11.98 -7.87 -20.60
C ASN A 135 -12.90 -8.55 -21.62
N GLY A 136 -13.83 -7.80 -22.24
CA GLY A 136 -14.82 -8.39 -23.13
C GLY A 136 -15.55 -9.58 -22.50
N ASP A 137 -15.93 -10.56 -23.31
CA ASP A 137 -16.73 -11.72 -22.89
C ASP A 137 -15.87 -12.87 -22.30
N ASP A 138 -14.56 -12.90 -22.57
CA ASP A 138 -13.65 -14.01 -22.21
C ASP A 138 -13.13 -13.98 -20.76
N GLY A 139 -13.72 -13.12 -19.91
CA GLY A 139 -13.29 -12.92 -18.52
C GLY A 139 -12.05 -12.04 -18.40
N CYS A 140 -11.49 -11.92 -17.19
CA CYS A 140 -10.40 -10.97 -16.87
C CYS A 140 -9.15 -11.70 -16.39
N SER A 141 -7.96 -11.24 -16.79
CA SER A 141 -6.71 -11.69 -16.14
C SER A 141 -6.78 -11.38 -14.63
N PRO A 142 -6.31 -12.26 -13.73
CA PRO A 142 -6.49 -12.08 -12.28
C PRO A 142 -6.00 -10.73 -11.72
N ASP A 143 -4.88 -10.22 -12.23
CA ASP A 143 -4.27 -8.94 -11.88
C ASP A 143 -5.11 -7.72 -12.30
N LEU A 144 -5.81 -7.83 -13.43
CA LEU A 144 -6.72 -6.82 -13.95
C LEU A 144 -8.15 -6.96 -13.38
N SER A 145 -8.41 -7.91 -12.47
CA SER A 145 -9.73 -7.99 -11.85
C SER A 145 -10.05 -6.74 -11.02
N PRO A 146 -11.31 -6.28 -10.97
CA PRO A 146 -11.67 -5.09 -10.19
C PRO A 146 -11.24 -5.18 -8.73
N GLN A 147 -11.32 -6.36 -8.13
CA GLN A 147 -10.93 -6.63 -6.74
C GLN A 147 -9.42 -6.53 -6.55
N CYS A 148 -8.62 -7.10 -7.47
CA CYS A 148 -7.16 -6.98 -7.42
C CYS A 148 -6.73 -5.51 -7.58
N LEU A 149 -7.24 -4.82 -8.60
CA LEU A 149 -6.98 -3.39 -8.83
C LEU A 149 -7.37 -2.54 -7.61
N HIS A 150 -8.50 -2.85 -6.96
CA HIS A 150 -8.91 -2.16 -5.74
C HIS A 150 -7.92 -2.38 -4.60
N MET A 151 -7.51 -3.63 -4.34
CA MET A 151 -6.49 -3.92 -3.32
C MET A 151 -5.18 -3.18 -3.60
N CYS A 152 -4.70 -3.20 -4.86
CA CYS A 152 -3.48 -2.53 -5.28
C CYS A 152 -3.58 -1.00 -5.11
N GLU A 153 -4.71 -0.41 -5.53
CA GLU A 153 -5.02 1.02 -5.33
C GLU A 153 -4.93 1.39 -3.84
N ARG A 154 -5.61 0.63 -2.97
CA ARG A 154 -5.57 0.85 -1.51
C ARG A 154 -4.16 0.71 -0.95
N LEU A 155 -3.37 -0.24 -1.45
CA LEU A 155 -2.00 -0.43 -0.99
C LEU A 155 -1.12 0.76 -1.34
N MET A 156 -1.25 1.32 -2.54
CA MET A 156 -0.52 2.53 -2.93
C MET A 156 -0.90 3.74 -2.05
N LEU A 157 -2.18 3.89 -1.72
CA LEU A 157 -2.63 4.92 -0.78
C LEU A 157 -2.05 4.70 0.64
N ALA A 158 -2.02 3.46 1.12
CA ALA A 158 -1.43 3.13 2.42
C ALA A 158 0.07 3.49 2.48
N GLN A 159 0.84 3.13 1.45
CA GLN A 159 2.26 3.45 1.32
C GLN A 159 2.49 4.98 1.24
N GLY A 160 1.68 5.69 0.46
CA GLY A 160 1.75 7.16 0.38
C GLY A 160 1.41 7.85 1.71
N GLN A 161 0.42 7.35 2.45
CA GLN A 161 0.08 7.86 3.77
C GLN A 161 1.22 7.59 4.77
N MET A 162 1.90 6.45 4.65
CA MET A 162 3.10 6.17 5.43
C MET A 162 4.22 7.16 5.12
N ALA A 163 4.44 7.49 3.85
CA ALA A 163 5.39 8.51 3.43
C ALA A 163 5.08 9.89 4.04
N CYS A 164 3.81 10.27 4.08
CA CYS A 164 3.34 11.48 4.78
C CYS A 164 3.71 11.47 6.27
N TYR A 165 3.43 10.36 6.95
CA TYR A 165 3.76 10.20 8.36
C TYR A 165 5.27 10.32 8.59
N GLU A 166 6.10 9.64 7.80
CA GLU A 166 7.56 9.67 7.92
C GLU A 166 8.13 11.08 7.68
N ALA A 167 7.61 11.80 6.67
CA ALA A 167 7.96 13.19 6.42
C ALA A 167 7.58 14.11 7.60
N ALA A 168 6.40 13.93 8.17
CA ALA A 168 5.96 14.68 9.35
C ALA A 168 6.80 14.35 10.59
N LYS A 169 7.17 13.07 10.78
CA LYS A 169 7.99 12.61 11.90
C LYS A 169 9.35 13.29 11.88
N ILE A 170 10.01 13.31 10.73
CA ILE A 170 11.33 13.96 10.58
C ILE A 170 11.21 15.47 10.82
N ARG A 171 10.16 16.13 10.30
CA ARG A 171 9.90 17.54 10.60
C ARG A 171 9.69 17.78 12.10
N SER A 172 9.00 16.86 12.79
CA SER A 172 8.79 16.97 14.24
C SER A 172 10.08 16.84 15.04
N LEU A 173 11.09 16.11 14.56
CA LEU A 173 12.38 15.96 15.25
C LEU A 173 13.22 17.24 15.21
N THR A 174 13.03 18.08 14.18
CA THR A 174 13.76 19.34 14.00
C THR A 174 12.94 20.58 14.37
N ALA A 175 11.68 20.40 14.78
CA ALA A 175 10.80 21.50 15.18
C ALA A 175 11.09 21.94 16.62
N ASN A 176 10.83 23.23 16.91
CA ASN A 176 10.93 23.77 18.28
C ASN A 176 9.98 23.09 19.27
N GLN A 177 8.87 22.53 18.79
CA GLN A 177 7.87 21.83 19.59
C GLN A 177 7.51 20.50 18.93
N PRO A 178 7.43 19.41 19.70
CA PRO A 178 7.11 18.11 19.14
C PRO A 178 5.64 18.07 18.68
N MET A 179 5.41 17.44 17.53
CA MET A 179 4.11 17.42 16.86
C MET A 179 3.32 16.13 17.16
N HIS A 180 3.32 15.69 18.42
CA HIS A 180 2.76 14.40 18.84
C HIS A 180 1.31 14.18 18.38
N ASN A 181 0.41 15.16 18.60
CA ASN A 181 -0.99 15.09 18.16
C ASN A 181 -1.14 14.88 16.65
N LEU A 182 -0.38 15.62 15.83
CA LEU A 182 -0.46 15.46 14.37
C LEU A 182 0.04 14.07 13.95
N LEU A 183 1.16 13.63 14.51
CA LEU A 183 1.72 12.32 14.20
C LEU A 183 0.78 11.19 14.62
N ALA A 184 0.10 11.32 15.77
CA ALA A 184 -0.88 10.33 16.22
C ALA A 184 -2.02 10.18 15.20
N LYS A 185 -2.59 11.30 14.73
CA LYS A 185 -3.65 11.30 13.72
C LYS A 185 -3.19 10.76 12.37
N LEU A 186 -1.98 11.10 11.93
CA LEU A 186 -1.41 10.56 10.70
C LEU A 186 -1.17 9.05 10.81
N ALA A 187 -0.71 8.57 11.97
CA ALA A 187 -0.51 7.14 12.22
C ALA A 187 -1.84 6.36 12.19
N VAL A 188 -2.92 6.91 12.75
CA VAL A 188 -4.27 6.32 12.58
C VAL A 188 -4.64 6.24 11.10
N GLY A 189 -4.44 7.32 10.33
CA GLY A 189 -4.71 7.30 8.88
C GLY A 189 -3.91 6.22 8.13
N VAL A 190 -2.64 5.99 8.49
CA VAL A 190 -1.84 4.89 7.93
C VAL A 190 -2.50 3.54 8.25
N ALA A 191 -2.87 3.32 9.51
CA ALA A 191 -3.52 2.09 9.92
C ALA A 191 -4.87 1.86 9.24
N ASP A 192 -5.66 2.90 9.05
CA ASP A 192 -6.96 2.83 8.40
C ASP A 192 -6.83 2.41 6.92
N PHE A 193 -5.88 3.00 6.17
CA PHE A 193 -5.61 2.55 4.80
C PHE A 193 -5.11 1.10 4.76
N TYR A 194 -4.22 0.68 5.66
CA TYR A 194 -3.81 -0.72 5.71
C TYR A 194 -4.95 -1.66 6.12
N ASN A 195 -5.90 -1.22 6.95
CA ASN A 195 -7.12 -1.97 7.21
C ASN A 195 -8.02 -2.07 5.96
N GLU A 196 -8.09 -1.04 5.12
CA GLU A 196 -8.77 -1.13 3.82
C GLU A 196 -8.09 -2.16 2.91
N VAL A 197 -6.74 -2.20 2.86
CA VAL A 197 -5.99 -3.23 2.13
C VAL A 197 -6.28 -4.62 2.67
N LEU A 198 -6.25 -4.80 3.99
CA LEU A 198 -6.55 -6.08 4.63
C LEU A 198 -7.94 -6.58 4.23
N LYS A 199 -8.96 -5.73 4.30
CA LYS A 199 -10.33 -6.08 3.89
C LYS A 199 -10.38 -6.47 2.40
N ALA A 200 -9.74 -5.68 1.53
CA ALA A 200 -9.70 -5.98 0.10
C ALA A 200 -8.97 -7.30 -0.21
N SER A 201 -7.92 -7.63 0.55
CA SER A 201 -7.17 -8.89 0.39
C SER A 201 -7.91 -10.13 0.92
N GLN A 202 -8.96 -9.94 1.73
CA GLN A 202 -9.80 -11.01 2.28
C GLN A 202 -11.08 -11.23 1.47
N ASP A 203 -11.27 -10.46 0.40
CA ASP A 203 -12.40 -10.64 -0.50
C ASP A 203 -12.36 -12.04 -1.15
N ASN A 204 -13.50 -12.72 -1.18
CA ASN A 204 -13.57 -14.11 -1.66
C ASN A 204 -13.25 -14.22 -3.16
N GLU A 205 -13.63 -13.23 -3.97
CA GLU A 205 -13.32 -13.22 -5.39
C GLU A 205 -11.82 -12.96 -5.61
N MET A 206 -11.22 -12.08 -4.81
CA MET A 206 -9.77 -11.86 -4.79
C MET A 206 -9.02 -13.16 -4.45
N LEU A 207 -9.41 -13.83 -3.35
CA LEU A 207 -8.77 -15.06 -2.88
C LEU A 207 -8.95 -16.25 -3.83
N GLY A 208 -10.05 -16.27 -4.60
CA GLY A 208 -10.32 -17.32 -5.58
C GLY A 208 -9.56 -17.17 -6.89
N ARG A 209 -9.11 -15.95 -7.24
CA ARG A 209 -8.46 -15.65 -8.53
C ARG A 209 -6.95 -15.54 -8.44
N LEU A 210 -6.40 -15.16 -7.29
CA LEU A 210 -4.98 -14.90 -7.13
C LEU A 210 -4.21 -16.07 -6.49
N PRO A 211 -2.93 -16.24 -6.83
CA PRO A 211 -2.02 -17.17 -6.16
C PRO A 211 -2.04 -17.08 -4.64
N ILE A 212 -1.79 -18.20 -3.96
CA ILE A 212 -1.72 -18.25 -2.50
C ILE A 212 -0.63 -17.31 -1.93
N THR A 213 0.43 -17.05 -2.69
CA THR A 213 1.49 -16.08 -2.36
C THR A 213 0.94 -14.66 -2.19
N SER A 214 -0.17 -14.31 -2.85
CA SER A 214 -0.83 -13.00 -2.72
C SER A 214 -1.47 -12.79 -1.35
N ARG A 215 -1.62 -13.84 -0.53
CA ARG A 215 -2.10 -13.71 0.86
C ARG A 215 -1.14 -12.92 1.75
N SER A 216 0.12 -12.76 1.33
CA SER A 216 1.11 -11.96 2.04
C SER A 216 0.81 -10.48 2.12
N TYR A 217 0.09 -9.94 1.15
CA TYR A 217 -0.36 -8.55 1.20
C TYR A 217 -1.31 -8.32 2.37
N GLY A 218 -2.25 -9.22 2.60
CA GLY A 218 -3.18 -9.15 3.74
C GLY A 218 -2.46 -9.30 5.07
N ALA A 219 -1.56 -10.28 5.19
CA ALA A 219 -0.75 -10.48 6.38
C ALA A 219 0.12 -9.25 6.71
N HIS A 220 0.81 -8.71 5.72
CA HIS A 220 1.59 -7.48 5.83
C HIS A 220 0.72 -6.29 6.24
N ALA A 221 -0.42 -6.09 5.57
CA ALA A 221 -1.34 -5.00 5.86
C ALA A 221 -1.86 -5.06 7.29
N LYS A 222 -2.19 -6.25 7.80
CA LYS A 222 -2.61 -6.45 9.19
C LYS A 222 -1.51 -6.04 10.18
N VAL A 223 -0.28 -6.51 9.97
CA VAL A 223 0.87 -6.14 10.82
C VAL A 223 1.11 -4.63 10.82
N MET A 224 1.08 -4.01 9.64
CA MET A 224 1.29 -2.58 9.49
C MET A 224 0.18 -1.76 10.15
N SER A 225 -1.07 -2.17 10.00
CA SER A 225 -2.21 -1.58 10.70
C SER A 225 -2.01 -1.63 12.22
N MET A 226 -1.74 -2.80 12.79
CA MET A 226 -1.50 -2.97 14.23
C MET A 226 -0.34 -2.10 14.72
N LEU A 227 0.77 -2.04 13.98
CA LEU A 227 1.95 -1.24 14.33
C LEU A 227 1.61 0.25 14.40
N TYR A 228 0.92 0.77 13.38
CA TYR A 228 0.58 2.18 13.31
C TYR A 228 -0.52 2.58 14.29
N GLN A 229 -1.47 1.69 14.61
CA GLN A 229 -2.39 1.93 15.73
C GLN A 229 -1.65 2.00 17.07
N SER A 230 -0.70 1.09 17.34
CA SER A 230 0.14 1.16 18.54
C SER A 230 0.96 2.44 18.60
N ARG A 231 1.55 2.86 17.47
CA ARG A 231 2.29 4.14 17.38
C ARG A 231 1.39 5.34 17.68
N SER A 232 0.14 5.34 17.20
CA SER A 232 -0.80 6.43 17.47
C SER A 232 -1.06 6.60 18.97
N GLN A 233 -1.26 5.50 19.70
CA GLN A 233 -1.52 5.54 21.14
C GLN A 233 -0.29 6.01 21.92
N TYR A 234 0.92 5.63 21.49
CA TYR A 234 2.16 6.11 22.10
C TYR A 234 2.37 7.61 21.86
N LEU A 235 2.09 8.09 20.65
CA LEU A 235 2.21 9.52 20.34
C LEU A 235 1.19 10.34 21.13
N GLU A 236 -0.05 9.87 21.23
CA GLU A 236 -1.08 10.54 22.02
C GLU A 236 -0.74 10.53 23.52
N SER A 237 -0.11 9.47 24.05
CA SER A 237 0.34 9.48 25.45
C SER A 237 1.43 10.53 25.72
N MET A 238 2.28 10.82 24.72
CA MET A 238 3.26 11.91 24.83
C MET A 238 2.60 13.30 24.78
N ALA A 239 1.46 13.42 24.09
CA ALA A 239 0.66 14.62 24.12
C ALA A 239 -0.09 14.79 25.45
N ASP A 240 -0.63 13.71 26.01
CA ASP A 240 -1.27 13.69 27.34
C ASP A 240 -0.27 14.13 28.42
N LYS A 241 0.96 13.60 28.37
CA LYS A 241 2.08 14.04 29.21
C LYS A 241 2.30 15.55 29.11
N SER A 242 2.36 16.07 27.90
CA SER A 242 2.62 17.50 27.64
C SER A 242 1.48 18.38 28.18
N GLN A 243 0.26 17.84 28.23
CA GLN A 243 -0.92 18.47 28.80
C GLN A 243 -1.10 18.20 30.30
N ARG A 244 -0.15 17.49 30.93
CA ARG A 244 -0.17 17.08 32.34
C ARG A 244 -1.37 16.19 32.72
N ALA A 245 -1.89 15.43 31.76
CA ALA A 245 -2.92 14.43 31.95
C ALA A 245 -2.28 13.04 32.15
N PHE A 246 -1.65 12.84 33.31
CA PHE A 246 -0.80 11.69 33.58
C PHE A 246 -1.59 10.38 33.72
N GLY A 247 -2.83 10.45 34.19
CA GLY A 247 -3.74 9.31 34.22
C GLY A 247 -3.99 8.74 32.82
N TYR A 248 -4.30 9.62 31.85
CA TYR A 248 -4.46 9.21 30.44
C TYR A 248 -3.17 8.69 29.83
N GLU A 249 -2.02 9.34 30.11
CA GLU A 249 -0.71 8.87 29.65
C GLU A 249 -0.48 7.39 30.04
N ILE A 250 -0.67 7.04 31.32
CA ILE A 250 -0.43 5.67 31.84
C ILE A 250 -1.34 4.64 31.17
N VAL A 251 -2.63 4.98 31.00
CA VAL A 251 -3.62 4.08 30.40
C VAL A 251 -3.30 3.84 28.92
N ARG A 252 -2.93 4.88 28.17
CA ARG A 252 -2.50 4.74 26.77
C ARG A 252 -1.22 3.93 26.64
N LEU A 253 -0.22 4.15 27.49
CA LEU A 253 1.02 3.36 27.47
C LEU A 253 0.76 1.88 27.75
N SER A 254 -0.16 1.57 28.67
CA SER A 254 -0.60 0.18 28.91
C SER A 254 -1.24 -0.44 27.68
N LYS A 255 -2.09 0.33 26.98
CA LYS A 255 -2.70 -0.09 25.72
C LYS A 255 -1.65 -0.37 24.63
N VAL A 256 -0.63 0.49 24.50
CA VAL A 256 0.49 0.29 23.55
C VAL A 256 1.19 -1.03 23.80
N THR A 257 1.53 -1.35 25.06
CA THR A 257 2.20 -2.62 25.39
C THR A 257 1.35 -3.85 25.03
N SER A 258 0.04 -3.81 25.27
CA SER A 258 -0.90 -4.87 24.85
C SER A 258 -0.90 -5.04 23.33
N MET A 259 -1.14 -3.94 22.60
CA MET A 259 -1.24 -3.97 21.14
C MET A 259 0.06 -4.39 20.47
N CYS A 260 1.22 -3.99 21.01
CA CYS A 260 2.51 -4.48 20.51
C CYS A 260 2.71 -5.98 20.78
N THR A 261 2.22 -6.50 21.90
CA THR A 261 2.28 -7.94 22.20
C THR A 261 1.41 -8.72 21.22
N GLU A 262 0.17 -8.30 21.01
CA GLU A 262 -0.72 -8.90 20.01
C GLU A 262 -0.12 -8.86 18.59
N GLY A 263 0.55 -7.77 18.23
CA GLY A 263 1.25 -7.64 16.94
C GLY A 263 2.39 -8.65 16.79
N LEU A 264 3.22 -8.80 17.83
CA LEU A 264 4.30 -9.77 17.86
C LEU A 264 3.80 -11.22 17.84
N ASP A 265 2.72 -11.51 18.57
CA ASP A 265 2.08 -12.84 18.60
C ASP A 265 1.53 -13.20 17.21
N PHE A 266 0.88 -12.25 16.53
CA PHE A 266 0.43 -12.45 15.15
C PHE A 266 1.60 -12.73 14.21
N MET A 267 2.70 -11.99 14.33
CA MET A 267 3.92 -12.22 13.54
C MET A 267 4.60 -13.56 13.85
N GLY A 268 4.45 -14.08 15.07
CA GLY A 268 4.95 -15.40 15.48
C GLY A 268 4.06 -16.57 15.07
N SER A 269 2.84 -16.31 14.59
CA SER A 269 1.91 -17.35 14.16
C SER A 269 2.40 -18.08 12.90
N SER A 270 2.14 -19.39 12.82
CA SER A 270 2.54 -20.22 11.66
C SER A 270 2.01 -19.64 10.35
N SER A 271 0.75 -19.20 10.33
CA SER A 271 0.12 -18.59 9.16
C SER A 271 0.86 -17.36 8.66
N PHE A 272 1.36 -16.49 9.56
CA PHE A 272 2.14 -15.33 9.15
C PHE A 272 3.53 -15.73 8.65
N VAL A 273 4.20 -16.66 9.34
CA VAL A 273 5.57 -17.09 9.00
C VAL A 273 5.61 -17.77 7.62
N GLU A 274 4.68 -18.67 7.34
CA GLU A 274 4.54 -19.33 6.03
C GLU A 274 4.32 -18.30 4.92
N THR A 275 3.47 -17.32 5.20
CA THR A 275 3.15 -16.27 4.23
C THR A 275 4.33 -15.30 4.01
N ALA A 276 5.03 -14.92 5.08
CA ALA A 276 6.20 -14.07 5.05
C ALA A 276 7.36 -14.71 4.27
N ALA A 277 7.54 -16.03 4.36
CA ALA A 277 8.56 -16.75 3.61
C ALA A 277 8.39 -16.65 2.09
N THR A 278 7.17 -16.40 1.61
CA THR A 278 6.85 -16.24 0.17
C THR A 278 7.01 -14.82 -0.36
N THR A 279 7.43 -13.87 0.48
CA THR A 279 7.52 -12.45 0.12
C THR A 279 8.98 -11.97 0.17
N GLU A 280 9.46 -11.32 -0.90
CA GLU A 280 10.77 -10.66 -0.94
C GLU A 280 10.80 -9.32 -0.15
N GLY A 281 10.19 -9.31 1.04
CA GLY A 281 10.08 -8.13 1.91
C GLY A 281 10.82 -8.31 3.23
N ASP A 282 11.45 -7.24 3.73
CA ASP A 282 12.19 -7.26 5.01
C ASP A 282 11.22 -7.24 6.21
N VAL A 283 10.74 -8.43 6.57
CA VAL A 283 9.91 -8.67 7.77
C VAL A 283 10.68 -8.42 9.07
N GLY A 284 12.01 -8.47 9.05
CA GLY A 284 12.88 -8.24 10.20
C GLY A 284 12.71 -6.84 10.80
N ASN A 285 12.56 -5.83 9.93
CA ASN A 285 12.36 -4.44 10.36
C ASN A 285 11.03 -4.21 11.10
N MET A 286 9.98 -4.98 10.79
CA MET A 286 8.67 -4.85 11.44
C MET A 286 8.71 -5.38 12.88
N LYS A 287 9.32 -6.56 13.10
CA LYS A 287 9.46 -7.13 14.45
C LYS A 287 10.25 -6.20 15.36
N GLN A 288 11.40 -5.71 14.87
CA GLN A 288 12.23 -4.75 15.59
C GLN A 288 11.46 -3.47 15.94
N SER A 289 10.58 -3.00 15.04
CA SER A 289 9.73 -1.83 15.30
C SER A 289 8.75 -2.05 16.45
N PHE A 290 8.12 -3.23 16.54
CA PHE A 290 7.26 -3.58 17.66
C PHE A 290 8.04 -3.73 18.96
N ASP A 291 9.17 -4.43 18.94
CA ASP A 291 10.01 -4.64 20.13
C ASP A 291 10.51 -3.31 20.70
N LEU A 292 10.97 -2.39 19.83
CA LEU A 292 11.40 -1.06 20.24
C LEU A 292 10.24 -0.24 20.82
N LEU A 293 9.10 -0.20 20.13
CA LEU A 293 7.94 0.55 20.61
C LEU A 293 7.42 0.02 21.95
N LYS A 294 7.33 -1.31 22.09
CA LYS A 294 6.92 -1.98 23.34
C LYS A 294 7.87 -1.64 24.49
N ARG A 295 9.18 -1.70 24.25
CA ARG A 295 10.21 -1.37 25.24
C ARG A 295 10.10 0.08 25.71
N VAL A 296 10.12 1.03 24.77
CA VAL A 296 10.07 2.47 25.09
C VAL A 296 8.75 2.84 25.78
N ALA A 297 7.63 2.26 25.37
CA ALA A 297 6.35 2.47 26.03
C ALA A 297 6.35 1.93 27.47
N ASN A 298 6.92 0.75 27.70
CA ASN A 298 6.99 0.14 29.03
C ASN A 298 7.91 0.91 29.98
N GLU A 299 9.09 1.32 29.51
CA GLU A 299 10.02 2.16 30.29
C GLU A 299 9.36 3.48 30.70
N ARG A 300 8.66 4.13 29.76
CA ARG A 300 7.94 5.38 30.05
C ARG A 300 6.78 5.15 31.01
N LYS A 301 6.05 4.04 30.87
CA LYS A 301 4.94 3.68 31.75
C LYS A 301 5.41 3.57 33.20
N ILE A 302 6.48 2.82 33.44
CA ILE A 302 7.06 2.63 34.78
C ILE A 302 7.42 3.98 35.41
N ALA A 303 8.03 4.88 34.63
CA ALA A 303 8.36 6.22 35.10
C ALA A 303 7.09 7.06 35.40
N ALA A 304 6.11 7.05 34.49
CA ALA A 304 4.87 7.80 34.68
C ALA A 304 4.04 7.30 35.88
N GLU A 305 3.97 5.98 36.10
CA GLU A 305 3.31 5.39 37.27
C GLU A 305 4.02 5.76 38.57
N LYS A 306 5.36 5.81 38.56
CA LYS A 306 6.14 6.27 39.70
C LYS A 306 5.83 7.74 40.01
N ASP A 307 5.95 8.62 39.02
CA ASP A 307 5.71 10.04 39.20
C ASP A 307 4.26 10.32 39.61
N ASN A 308 3.29 9.59 39.04
CA ASN A 308 1.89 9.75 39.40
C ASN A 308 1.60 9.30 40.84
N ARG A 309 2.26 8.24 41.32
CA ARG A 309 2.13 7.78 42.71
C ARG A 309 2.78 8.73 43.72
N GLU A 310 3.87 9.38 43.34
CA GLU A 310 4.71 10.17 44.27
C GLU A 310 4.45 11.68 44.20
N ILE A 311 3.95 12.19 43.06
CA ILE A 311 3.89 13.64 42.77
C ILE A 311 2.49 14.06 42.34
N TYR A 312 1.92 13.45 41.30
CA TYR A 312 0.75 14.03 40.61
C TYR A 312 -0.60 13.55 41.14
N HIS A 313 -0.69 12.28 41.56
CA HIS A 313 -1.91 11.64 42.05
C HIS A 313 -3.13 11.79 41.12
N ASP A 314 -2.90 11.79 39.80
CA ASP A 314 -3.94 11.88 38.79
C ASP A 314 -4.73 10.57 38.69
N ASP A 315 -6.03 10.66 38.42
CA ASP A 315 -6.92 9.50 38.36
C ASP A 315 -6.63 8.61 37.15
N ILE A 316 -6.43 7.31 37.38
CA ILE A 316 -6.20 6.33 36.31
C ILE A 316 -7.55 5.76 35.86
N LEU A 317 -8.05 6.27 34.74
CA LEU A 317 -9.37 5.91 34.20
C LEU A 317 -9.37 4.60 33.40
N ASP A 318 -10.53 3.95 33.28
CA ASP A 318 -10.70 2.79 32.40
C ASP A 318 -10.42 3.14 30.92
N LEU A 319 -9.93 2.16 30.16
CA LEU A 319 -9.65 2.26 28.71
C LEU A 319 -10.82 2.84 27.88
N LYS A 320 -12.07 2.57 28.27
CA LYS A 320 -13.28 3.05 27.58
C LYS A 320 -13.46 4.56 27.64
N HIS A 321 -12.84 5.23 28.60
CA HIS A 321 -12.90 6.69 28.76
C HIS A 321 -11.80 7.41 27.98
N LEU A 322 -10.90 6.68 27.31
CA LEU A 322 -9.89 7.31 26.46
C LEU A 322 -10.54 7.97 25.24
N PRO A 323 -10.22 9.25 24.96
CA PRO A 323 -10.63 9.89 23.72
C PRO A 323 -10.12 9.11 22.49
N ILE A 324 -11.02 8.97 21.51
CA ILE A 324 -10.71 8.36 20.21
C ILE A 324 -9.82 9.31 19.41
N ILE A 325 -8.71 8.80 18.90
CA ILE A 325 -7.81 9.54 18.01
C ILE A 325 -8.42 9.50 16.61
N GLN A 326 -8.91 10.65 16.12
CA GLN A 326 -9.48 10.76 14.78
C GLN A 326 -8.37 10.79 13.72
N GLY A 327 -8.39 9.85 12.78
CA GLY A 327 -7.42 9.74 11.70
C GLY A 327 -7.38 10.97 10.79
N GLN A 328 -6.21 11.27 10.25
CA GLN A 328 -6.03 12.31 9.25
C GLN A 328 -5.45 11.74 7.96
N ASP A 329 -6.26 11.76 6.90
CA ASP A 329 -5.89 11.21 5.60
C ASP A 329 -5.40 12.31 4.66
N LEU A 330 -4.21 12.11 4.10
CA LEU A 330 -3.60 13.04 3.14
C LEU A 330 -3.61 12.48 1.71
N MET A 331 -3.85 11.18 1.55
CA MET A 331 -3.82 10.48 0.26
C MET A 331 -5.16 10.43 -0.49
N ARG A 332 -6.30 10.79 0.13
CA ARG A 332 -7.61 10.71 -0.55
C ARG A 332 -7.84 11.80 -1.61
N LYS A 333 -6.96 12.79 -1.72
CA LYS A 333 -7.08 13.85 -2.72
C LYS A 333 -6.79 13.29 -4.11
N PRO A 334 -7.61 13.59 -5.14
CA PRO A 334 -7.34 13.14 -6.49
C PRO A 334 -5.97 13.63 -6.96
N VAL A 335 -5.16 12.70 -7.46
CA VAL A 335 -4.01 13.06 -8.31
C VAL A 335 -4.57 13.25 -9.72
N PRO A 336 -4.35 14.42 -10.36
CA PRO A 336 -4.87 14.73 -11.69
C PRO A 336 -4.44 13.73 -12.76
#